data_AF-A0A924VNP0-F1
#
_entry.id   AF-A0A924VNP0-F1
#
_cell.length_a   1.000
_cell.length_b   1.000
_cell.length_c   1.000
_cell.angle_alpha   90.00
_cell.angle_beta   90.00
_cell.angle_gamma   90.00
#
_symmetry.space_group_name_H-M   'P 1'
#
loop_
_entity.id
_entity.type
_entity.pdbx_description
1 polymer ?
#
loop_
_entity_poly.entity_id
_entity_poly.type
_entity_poly.pdbx_seq_one_letter_code
_entity_poly.pdbx_strand_id
1 'polypeptide(L)' 'MKEVDIAAVRADLEGFVEDVFKSLPRAEQRAKGSLYLLGLMLDGKRKSMHPMADRLGVDFLHLQK' A
#
# COMPACT_ATOMS: atom_id res chain seq x y z
N MET A 1 17.90 -10.35 18.42
CA MET A 1 16.92 -9.70 17.50
C MET A 1 15.79 -9.22 18.40
N LYS A 2 15.50 -7.92 18.48
CA LYS A 2 14.35 -7.45 19.28
C LYS A 2 13.09 -8.08 18.68
N GLU A 3 12.19 -8.57 19.53
CA GLU A 3 10.85 -8.96 19.07
C GLU A 3 10.23 -7.72 18.42
N VAL A 4 9.89 -7.86 17.14
CA VAL A 4 9.25 -6.80 16.39
C VAL A 4 7.77 -6.86 16.75
N ASP A 5 7.27 -5.81 17.40
CA ASP A 5 5.83 -5.63 17.54
C ASP A 5 5.25 -5.30 16.16
N ILE A 6 4.60 -6.28 15.56
CA ILE A 6 3.99 -6.17 14.23
C ILE A 6 2.89 -5.10 14.22
N ALA A 7 2.20 -4.86 15.33
CA ALA A 7 1.19 -3.81 15.41
C ALA A 7 1.83 -2.42 15.41
N ALA A 8 2.92 -2.23 16.16
CA ALA A 8 3.66 -0.98 16.15
C ALA A 8 4.25 -0.67 14.76
N VAL A 9 4.87 -1.66 14.11
CA VAL A 9 5.42 -1.49 12.75
C VAL A 9 4.32 -1.17 11.73
N ARG A 10 3.14 -1.79 11.87
CA ARG A 10 1.99 -1.48 11.02
C ARG A 10 1.57 -0.02 11.17
N ALA A 11 1.44 0.47 12.41
CA ALA A 11 1.04 1.85 12.67
C ALA A 11 2.07 2.86 12.12
N ASP A 12 3.37 2.59 12.30
CA ASP A 12 4.43 3.43 11.75
C ASP A 12 4.39 3.47 10.22
N LEU A 13 4.13 2.33 9.59
CA LEU A 13 4.02 2.22 8.13
C LEU A 13 2.79 2.97 7.61
N GLU A 14 1.64 2.87 8.28
CA GLU A 14 0.43 3.62 7.95
C GLU A 14 0.67 5.14 8.03
N GLY A 15 1.32 5.61 9.11
CA GLY A 15 1.69 7.02 9.26
C GLY A 15 2.65 7.52 8.18
N PHE A 16 3.68 6.73 7.85
CA PHE A 16 4.59 7.07 6.74
C PHE A 16 3.86 7.19 5.40
N VAL A 17 2.96 6.24 5.10
CA VAL A 17 2.19 6.22 3.86
C VAL A 17 1.25 7.43 3.77
N GLU A 18 0.58 7.78 4.87
CA GLU A 18 -0.25 8.99 4.95
C GLU A 18 0.57 10.25 4.67
N ASP A 19 1.76 10.36 5.25
CA ASP A 19 2.66 11.49 5.05
C ASP A 19 3.13 11.64 3.60
N VAL A 20 3.44 10.52 2.93
CA VAL A 20 3.82 10.50 1.51
C VAL A 20 2.71 11.04 0.62
N PHE A 21 1.46 10.71 0.93
CA PHE A 21 0.30 11.06 0.10
C PHE A 21 -0.51 12.26 0.61
N LYS A 22 -0.08 12.93 1.68
CA LYS A 22 -0.83 14.04 2.30
C LYS A 22 -1.13 15.22 1.38
N SER A 23 -0.30 15.42 0.35
CA SER A 23 -0.48 16.48 -0.64
C SER A 23 -1.56 16.17 -1.68
N LEU A 24 -2.05 14.92 -1.73
CA LEU A 24 -3.10 14.53 -2.66
C LEU A 24 -4.47 15.03 -2.16
N PRO A 25 -5.17 15.88 -2.94
CA PRO A 25 -6.38 16.55 -2.47
C PRO A 25 -7.57 15.59 -2.29
N ARG A 26 -7.57 14.44 -2.97
CA ARG A 26 -8.69 13.49 -2.96
C ARG A 26 -8.38 12.31 -2.04
N ALA A 27 -9.28 12.03 -1.11
CA ALA A 27 -9.17 10.88 -0.19
C ALA A 27 -9.03 9.55 -0.93
N GLU A 28 -9.74 9.39 -2.04
CA GLU A 28 -9.67 8.18 -2.87
C GLU A 28 -8.28 7.99 -3.51
N GLN A 29 -7.62 9.07 -3.94
CA GLN A 29 -6.25 9.00 -4.46
C GLN A 29 -5.26 8.59 -3.37
N ARG A 30 -5.45 9.11 -2.15
CA ARG A 30 -4.65 8.71 -0.98
C ARG A 30 -4.84 7.23 -0.66
N ALA A 31 -6.07 6.74 -0.65
CA ALA A 31 -6.37 5.33 -0.39
C ALA A 31 -5.73 4.40 -1.44
N LYS A 32 -5.82 4.73 -2.73
CA LYS A 32 -5.21 3.96 -3.82
C LYS A 32 -3.68 4.02 -3.78
N GLY A 33 -3.12 5.21 -3.55
CA GLY A 33 -1.68 5.39 -3.38
C GLY A 33 -1.15 4.54 -2.23
N SER A 34 -1.88 4.50 -1.12
CA SER A 34 -1.56 3.68 0.05
C SER A 34 -1.54 2.19 -0.27
N LEU A 35 -2.61 1.69 -0.90
CA LEU A 35 -2.72 0.29 -1.30
C LEU A 35 -1.59 -0.12 -2.27
N TYR A 36 -1.28 0.75 -3.23
CA TYR A 36 -0.22 0.51 -4.22
C TYR A 36 1.17 0.50 -3.57
N LEU A 37 1.45 1.43 -2.64
CA LEU A 37 2.72 1.49 -1.91
C LEU A 37 2.93 0.25 -1.03
N LEU A 38 1.90 -0.20 -0.31
CA LEU A 38 1.94 -1.46 0.43
C LEU A 38 2.21 -2.64 -0.50
N GLY A 39 1.55 -2.67 -1.66
CA GLY A 39 1.78 -3.69 -2.67
C GLY A 39 3.21 -3.70 -3.21
N LEU A 40 3.89 -2.55 -3.31
CA LEU A 40 5.30 -2.50 -3.74
C LEU A 40 6.28 -3.10 -2.73
N MET A 41 5.91 -3.16 -1.45
CA MET A 41 6.75 -3.73 -0.38
C MET A 41 6.66 -5.26 -0.28
N LEU A 42 5.64 -5.85 -0.90
CA LEU A 42 5.44 -7.29 -0.98
C LEU A 42 6.19 -7.89 -2.19
N ASP A 43 6.52 -9.19 -2.11
CA ASP A 43 7.41 -9.85 -3.07
C ASP A 43 6.93 -9.85 -4.53
N GLY A 44 7.86 -9.69 -5.46
CA GLY A 44 7.70 -9.92 -6.90
C GLY A 44 8.15 -8.76 -7.81
N LYS A 45 8.05 -8.96 -9.14
CA LYS A 45 8.86 -8.20 -10.12
C LYS A 45 8.10 -7.19 -10.98
N ARG A 46 6.77 -7.25 -11.09
CA ARG A 46 6.00 -6.41 -12.02
C ARG A 46 5.09 -5.42 -11.30
N LYS A 47 5.07 -4.18 -11.80
CA LYS A 47 4.24 -3.06 -11.31
C LYS A 47 2.85 -2.97 -11.96
N SER A 48 2.51 -3.84 -12.91
CA SER A 48 1.21 -3.82 -13.59
C SER A 48 0.08 -4.21 -12.64
N MET A 49 -1.15 -3.74 -12.95
CA MET A 49 -2.31 -3.84 -12.05
C MET A 49 -2.70 -5.26 -11.67
N HIS A 50 -2.65 -6.19 -12.62
CA HIS A 50 -3.04 -7.57 -12.38
C HIS A 50 -2.06 -8.28 -11.41
N PRO A 51 -0.73 -8.28 -11.66
CA PRO A 51 0.23 -8.80 -10.67
C PRO A 51 0.19 -8.09 -9.31
N MET A 52 -0.13 -6.80 -9.29
CA MET A 52 -0.28 -6.04 -8.04
C MET A 52 -1.52 -6.49 -7.26
N ALA A 53 -2.63 -6.72 -7.94
CA ALA A 53 -3.87 -7.23 -7.37
C ALA A 53 -3.69 -8.64 -6.81
N ASP A 54 -3.03 -9.52 -7.56
CA ASP A 54 -2.70 -10.89 -7.13
C ASP A 54 -1.87 -10.88 -5.83
N ARG A 55 -0.89 -9.98 -5.75
CA ARG A 55 -0.03 -9.82 -4.57
C ARG A 55 -0.77 -9.27 -3.35
N LEU A 56 -1.68 -8.34 -3.57
CA LEU A 56 -2.46 -7.69 -2.51
C LEU A 56 -3.69 -8.52 -2.08
N GLY A 57 -4.06 -9.56 -2.84
CA GLY A 57 -5.29 -10.33 -2.61
C GLY A 57 -6.56 -9.49 -2.82
N VAL A 58 -6.51 -8.49 -3.70
CA VAL A 58 -7.63 -7.60 -4.01
C VAL A 58 -8.06 -7.76 -5.47
N ASP A 59 -9.27 -7.32 -5.81
CA ASP A 59 -9.68 -7.19 -7.21
C ASP A 59 -8.87 -6.08 -7.91
N PHE A 60 -8.34 -6.35 -9.10
CA PHE A 60 -7.59 -5.36 -9.89
C PHE A 60 -8.44 -4.13 -10.25
N LEU A 61 -9.77 -4.26 -10.29
CA LEU A 61 -10.70 -3.14 -10.50
C LEU A 61 -10.62 -2.11 -9.37
N HIS A 62 -10.25 -2.52 -8.15
CA HIS A 62 -10.03 -1.60 -7.02
C HIS A 62 -8.77 -0.75 -7.18
N LEU A 63 -7.83 -1.18 -8.02
CA LEU A 63 -6.66 -0.40 -8.38
C LEU A 63 -6.92 0.51 -9.58
N GLN A 64 -7.77 0.08 -10.53
CA GLN A 64 -7.93 0.75 -11.83
C GLN A 64 -8.82 2.00 -11.82
N LYS A 65 -9.87 2.00 -11.01
CA LYS A 65 -10.76 3.15 -10.90
C LYS A 65 -10.09 4.26 -10.12
#